data_AF-A0AAU7E9I1-F1
#
_entry.id   AF-A0AAU7E9I1-F1
#
_cell.length_a   1.000
_cell.length_b   1.000
_cell.length_c   1.000
_cell.angle_alpha   90.00
_cell.angle_beta   90.00
_cell.angle_gamma   90.00
#
_symmetry.space_group_name_H-M   'P 1'
#
loop_
_entity.id
_entity.type
_entity.pdbx_description
1 polymer ?
#
loop_
_entity_poly.entity_id
_entity_poly.type
_entity_poly.pdbx_seq_one_letter_code
_entity_poly.pdbx_strand_id
1 'polypeptide(L)'
;MQFLQNNKFKKRLLSHSAILIFALFNSPSIYAQECSLNNGQIVGKGDNSIITIKEKNKYTIDGKECSFEGQFDTVAGGIGDGNTNMMNNKITISNGQTIYNLYGSKTNSGSSSNNKVIIDNAQVIWKVYGGYSEYKDTVSNLITISDNSMA
;
A
#
# COMPACT_ATOMS: atom_id res chain seq x y z
N MET A 1 47.65 -14.86 29.37
CA MET A 1 46.37 -15.54 29.63
C MET A 1 45.38 -15.15 28.55
N GLN A 2 44.95 -16.13 27.73
CA GLN A 2 43.59 -16.41 27.22
C GLN A 2 42.57 -15.24 27.18
N PHE A 3 41.72 -14.98 26.17
CA PHE A 3 41.04 -15.80 25.13
C PHE A 3 40.41 -14.83 24.07
N LEU A 4 40.51 -15.06 22.75
CA LEU A 4 39.50 -15.62 21.79
C LEU A 4 38.21 -14.75 21.60
N GLN A 5 37.61 -14.51 20.41
CA GLN A 5 37.47 -15.31 19.18
C GLN A 5 37.34 -14.49 17.87
N ASN A 6 37.81 -15.12 16.80
CA ASN A 6 37.56 -14.87 15.37
C ASN A 6 36.06 -14.95 14.99
N ASN A 7 35.65 -14.27 13.90
CA ASN A 7 35.17 -14.97 12.70
C ASN A 7 35.13 -14.10 11.44
N LYS A 8 35.81 -14.60 10.41
CA LYS A 8 35.92 -14.05 9.04
C LYS A 8 34.64 -14.32 8.26
N PHE A 9 34.12 -13.32 7.53
CA PHE A 9 33.31 -13.60 6.33
C PHE A 9 34.08 -13.18 5.07
N LYS A 10 34.26 -14.18 4.19
CA LYS A 10 35.04 -14.14 2.94
C LYS A 10 34.40 -13.22 1.90
N LYS A 11 35.21 -12.32 1.33
CA LYS A 11 34.96 -11.66 0.03
C LYS A 11 34.81 -12.71 -1.08
N ARG A 12 33.82 -12.55 -1.95
CA ARG A 12 33.77 -13.17 -3.28
C ARG A 12 33.40 -12.09 -4.32
N LEU A 13 34.43 -11.57 -5.00
CA LEU A 13 34.35 -10.98 -6.36
C LEU A 13 34.11 -12.16 -7.34
N LEU A 14 33.53 -12.10 -8.55
CA LEU A 14 32.94 -11.12 -9.48
C LEU A 14 32.35 -11.99 -10.62
N SER A 15 31.33 -11.50 -11.36
CA SER A 15 31.39 -11.59 -12.84
C SER A 15 30.51 -10.51 -13.48
N HIS A 16 31.20 -9.49 -14.02
CA HIS A 16 30.89 -8.66 -15.19
C HIS A 16 29.48 -8.84 -15.77
N SER A 17 28.58 -7.85 -15.75
CA SER A 17 28.75 -6.61 -16.51
C SER A 17 27.74 -5.55 -16.07
N ALA A 18 28.21 -4.46 -15.46
CA ALA A 18 27.71 -3.09 -15.63
C ALA A 18 28.50 -2.18 -14.68
N ILE A 19 29.47 -1.52 -15.28
CA ILE A 19 30.32 -0.49 -14.72
C ILE A 19 29.48 0.78 -14.51
N LEU A 20 29.65 1.40 -13.34
CA LEU A 20 29.45 2.81 -12.96
C LEU A 20 28.07 3.45 -13.23
N ILE A 21 27.41 3.89 -12.16
CA ILE A 21 27.36 5.31 -11.75
C ILE A 21 27.20 5.32 -10.22
N PHE A 22 28.30 5.58 -9.51
CA PHE A 22 28.24 6.03 -8.12
C PHE A 22 28.01 7.55 -8.17
N ALA A 23 26.77 7.95 -8.42
CA ALA A 23 26.35 9.32 -8.16
C ALA A 23 26.16 9.44 -6.64
N LEU A 24 26.98 10.31 -6.04
CA LEU A 24 26.80 10.82 -4.68
C LEU A 24 25.44 11.52 -4.60
N PHE A 25 24.39 10.79 -4.20
CA PHE A 25 23.13 11.42 -3.80
C PHE A 25 23.22 11.83 -2.33
N ASN A 26 23.89 12.95 -2.09
CA ASN A 26 23.51 13.83 -1.00
C ASN A 26 22.22 14.56 -1.42
N SER A 27 21.07 13.95 -1.17
CA SER A 27 19.77 14.63 -1.26
C SER A 27 18.89 14.18 -0.11
N PRO A 28 18.57 15.05 0.86
CA PRO A 28 17.78 14.69 2.02
C PRO A 28 16.29 14.73 1.66
N SER A 29 15.77 13.70 0.98
CA SER A 29 14.32 13.39 0.91
C SER A 29 14.01 12.36 -0.18
N ILE A 30 14.44 11.11 0.00
CA ILE A 30 13.72 9.97 -0.58
C ILE A 30 13.43 9.04 0.60
N TYR A 31 12.41 9.39 1.38
CA TYR A 31 11.69 8.36 2.13
C TYR A 31 11.00 7.49 1.08
N ALA A 32 11.73 6.51 0.56
CA ALA A 32 11.11 5.46 -0.22
C ALA A 32 10.16 4.74 0.74
N GLN A 33 8.86 5.03 0.67
CA GLN A 33 7.83 4.27 1.39
C GLN A 33 8.07 2.80 1.07
N GLU A 34 8.58 2.01 2.00
CA GLU A 34 8.88 0.60 1.73
C GLU A 34 7.59 -0.12 1.33
N CYS A 35 7.68 -1.12 0.45
CA CYS A 35 6.53 -2.00 0.21
C CYS A 35 6.36 -2.84 1.49
N SER A 36 5.85 -2.23 2.55
CA SER A 36 5.74 -2.83 3.87
C SER A 36 4.52 -3.74 3.88
N LEU A 37 4.76 -4.98 3.49
CA LEU A 37 3.75 -6.03 3.51
C LEU A 37 3.67 -6.64 4.90
N ASN A 38 2.63 -6.28 5.64
CA ASN A 38 2.19 -7.05 6.80
C ASN A 38 1.01 -7.91 6.36
N ASN A 39 1.22 -9.19 6.05
CA ASN A 39 0.17 -10.17 5.75
C ASN A 39 -0.86 -9.70 4.69
N GLY A 40 -0.41 -9.14 3.57
CA GLY A 40 -1.31 -8.70 2.49
C GLY A 40 -2.02 -7.37 2.75
N GLN A 41 -1.55 -6.57 3.70
CA GLN A 41 -2.00 -5.19 3.86
C GLN A 41 -1.30 -4.24 2.88
N ILE A 42 -2.09 -3.44 2.16
CA ILE A 42 -1.64 -2.30 1.36
C ILE A 42 -2.28 -1.04 1.95
N VAL A 43 -1.46 -0.16 2.51
CA VAL A 43 -1.94 1.05 3.17
C VAL A 43 -1.16 2.25 2.67
N GLY A 44 -1.87 3.23 2.09
CA GLY A 44 -1.30 4.51 1.68
C GLY A 44 -0.81 5.34 2.88
N LYS A 45 -0.05 6.39 2.60
CA LYS A 45 0.58 7.24 3.63
C LYS A 45 -0.40 8.10 4.43
N GLY A 46 -1.67 8.13 4.03
CA GLY A 46 -2.73 8.85 4.74
C GLY A 46 -3.66 9.60 3.80
N ASP A 47 -3.33 10.85 3.49
CA ASP A 47 -4.10 11.71 2.58
C ASP A 47 -3.53 11.69 1.15
N ASN A 48 -4.42 11.82 0.18
CA ASN A 48 -4.10 11.92 -1.25
C ASN A 48 -3.30 10.71 -1.78
N SER A 49 -3.39 9.56 -1.12
CA SER A 49 -2.74 8.36 -1.58
C SER A 49 -3.45 7.80 -2.80
N ILE A 50 -2.65 7.28 -3.72
CA ILE A 50 -3.10 6.64 -4.96
C ILE A 50 -2.59 5.21 -4.96
N ILE A 51 -3.54 4.28 -4.89
CA ILE A 51 -3.28 2.85 -4.97
C ILE A 51 -3.88 2.31 -6.24
N THR A 52 -3.08 1.62 -7.05
CA THR A 52 -3.53 0.99 -8.29
C THR A 52 -3.10 -0.46 -8.33
N ILE A 53 -4.06 -1.38 -8.42
CA ILE A 53 -3.82 -2.81 -8.60
C ILE A 53 -4.41 -3.19 -9.95
N LYS A 54 -3.57 -3.28 -10.97
CA LYS A 54 -3.99 -3.57 -12.35
C LYS A 54 -3.46 -4.89 -12.86
N GLU A 55 -2.54 -5.52 -12.16
CA GLU A 55 -1.96 -6.79 -12.57
C GLU A 55 -1.98 -7.71 -11.37
N LYS A 56 -2.12 -9.01 -11.62
CA LYS A 56 -2.06 -9.97 -10.54
C LYS A 56 -0.72 -9.87 -9.83
N ASN A 57 -0.79 -9.82 -8.49
CA ASN A 57 0.35 -9.69 -7.60
C ASN A 57 1.18 -8.40 -7.76
N LYS A 58 0.78 -7.44 -8.59
CA LYS A 58 1.50 -6.17 -8.78
C LYS A 58 0.60 -4.97 -8.56
N TYR A 59 1.15 -4.00 -7.86
CA TYR A 59 0.42 -2.78 -7.54
C TYR A 59 1.37 -1.59 -7.49
N THR A 60 0.78 -0.40 -7.60
CA THR A 60 1.46 0.84 -7.27
C THR A 60 0.81 1.49 -6.06
N ILE A 61 1.66 2.09 -5.23
CA ILE A 61 1.27 2.89 -4.08
C ILE A 61 2.06 4.20 -4.14
N ASP A 62 1.35 5.31 -4.31
CA ASP A 62 1.94 6.66 -4.38
C ASP A 62 3.08 6.78 -5.40
N GLY A 63 2.92 6.10 -6.54
CA GLY A 63 3.89 6.07 -7.63
C GLY A 63 5.00 5.02 -7.49
N LYS A 64 5.09 4.31 -6.36
CA LYS A 64 6.03 3.21 -6.18
C LYS A 64 5.44 1.89 -6.63
N GLU A 65 6.17 1.15 -7.45
CA GLU A 65 5.83 -0.22 -7.84
C GLU A 65 6.17 -1.22 -6.74
N CYS A 66 5.24 -2.13 -6.47
CA CYS A 66 5.36 -3.17 -5.47
C CYS A 66 4.75 -4.48 -6.00
N SER A 67 5.14 -5.60 -5.38
CA SER A 67 4.56 -6.91 -5.68
C SER A 67 4.27 -7.69 -4.41
N PHE A 68 3.22 -8.50 -4.45
CA PHE A 68 2.81 -9.39 -3.38
C PHE A 68 2.09 -10.59 -3.96
N GLU A 69 2.56 -11.79 -3.63
CA GLU A 69 1.88 -13.02 -4.01
C GLU A 69 0.92 -13.45 -2.91
N GLY A 70 -0.38 -13.44 -3.21
CA GLY A 70 -1.40 -13.90 -2.28
C GLY A 70 -2.67 -13.07 -2.33
N GLN A 71 -3.55 -13.32 -1.36
CA GLN A 71 -4.76 -12.56 -1.15
C GLN A 71 -4.42 -11.28 -0.36
N PHE A 72 -4.98 -10.14 -0.77
CA PHE A 72 -4.88 -8.92 0.03
C PHE A 72 -5.87 -8.97 1.19
N ASP A 73 -5.38 -8.87 2.43
CA ASP A 73 -6.25 -8.82 3.60
C ASP A 73 -6.92 -7.43 3.69
N THR A 74 -6.15 -6.36 3.66
CA THR A 74 -6.71 -4.99 3.71
C THR A 74 -6.05 -4.11 2.67
N VAL A 75 -6.85 -3.42 1.87
CA VAL A 75 -6.40 -2.33 1.02
C VAL A 75 -7.04 -1.03 1.52
N ALA A 76 -6.22 -0.05 1.89
CA ALA A 76 -6.69 1.22 2.42
C ALA A 76 -5.89 2.40 1.85
N GLY A 77 -6.57 3.48 1.46
CA GLY A 77 -5.89 4.72 1.04
C GLY A 77 -5.10 5.36 2.18
N GLY A 78 -5.53 5.13 3.42
CA GLY A 78 -4.80 5.49 4.63
C GLY A 78 -5.49 4.91 5.86
N ILE A 79 -4.70 4.64 6.91
CA ILE A 79 -5.20 4.27 8.23
C ILE A 79 -4.69 5.30 9.23
N GLY A 80 -5.63 6.00 9.87
CA GLY A 80 -5.35 7.04 10.85
C GLY A 80 -5.69 6.64 12.27
N ASP A 81 -4.77 6.88 13.19
CA ASP A 81 -5.02 6.73 14.63
C ASP A 81 -5.52 8.06 15.24
N GLY A 82 -6.33 7.94 16.30
CA GLY A 82 -6.87 9.09 17.03
C GLY A 82 -7.69 10.03 16.14
N ASN A 83 -7.38 11.33 16.18
CA ASN A 83 -8.11 12.40 15.49
C ASN A 83 -7.63 12.67 14.05
N THR A 84 -6.84 11.77 13.46
CA THR A 84 -6.22 12.01 12.15
C THR A 84 -7.25 11.90 11.03
N ASN A 85 -7.45 12.99 10.29
CA ASN A 85 -8.28 13.00 9.10
C ASN A 85 -7.59 12.23 7.97
N MET A 86 -8.37 11.50 7.18
CA MET A 86 -7.89 10.67 6.06
C MET A 86 -8.74 10.92 4.81
N MET A 87 -8.23 11.74 3.89
CA MET A 87 -9.01 12.36 2.83
C MET A 87 -8.39 12.21 1.44
N ASN A 88 -9.25 12.35 0.43
CA ASN A 88 -8.87 12.47 -0.99
C ASN A 88 -8.07 11.28 -1.54
N ASN A 89 -8.20 10.10 -0.93
CA ASN A 89 -7.51 8.92 -1.41
C ASN A 89 -8.20 8.34 -2.63
N LYS A 90 -7.43 7.71 -3.51
CA LYS A 90 -7.93 7.03 -4.70
C LYS A 90 -7.41 5.61 -4.76
N ILE A 91 -8.33 4.65 -4.84
CA ILE A 91 -8.01 3.25 -5.02
C ILE A 91 -8.63 2.79 -6.32
N THR A 92 -7.86 2.11 -7.16
CA THR A 92 -8.33 1.48 -8.39
C THR A 92 -7.85 0.04 -8.42
N ILE A 93 -8.78 -0.90 -8.48
CA ILE A 93 -8.49 -2.34 -8.49
C ILE A 93 -9.13 -2.93 -9.73
N SER A 94 -8.34 -3.71 -10.46
CA SER A 94 -8.83 -4.53 -11.56
C SER A 94 -8.09 -5.85 -11.70
N ASN A 95 -8.54 -6.67 -12.65
CA ASN A 95 -7.88 -7.90 -13.10
C ASN A 95 -7.82 -9.02 -12.05
N GLY A 96 -8.99 -9.40 -11.55
CA GLY A 96 -9.24 -10.66 -10.86
C GLY A 96 -8.54 -10.81 -9.51
N GLN A 97 -8.24 -9.70 -8.84
CA GLN A 97 -7.66 -9.73 -7.50
C GLN A 97 -8.71 -10.07 -6.46
N THR A 98 -8.29 -10.81 -5.44
CA THR A 98 -9.13 -11.11 -4.28
C THR A 98 -8.67 -10.26 -3.10
N ILE A 99 -9.59 -9.47 -2.56
CA ILE A 99 -9.37 -8.56 -1.44
C ILE A 99 -10.36 -8.92 -0.34
N TYR A 100 -9.89 -8.96 0.91
CA TYR A 100 -10.78 -9.24 2.04
C TYR A 100 -11.52 -7.97 2.48
N ASN A 101 -10.78 -6.92 2.86
CA ASN A 101 -11.33 -5.62 3.22
C ASN A 101 -10.80 -4.48 2.34
N LEU A 102 -11.67 -3.56 1.97
CA LEU A 102 -11.34 -2.39 1.17
C LEU A 102 -11.92 -1.11 1.80
N TYR A 103 -11.06 -0.13 2.03
CA TYR A 103 -11.42 1.16 2.60
C TYR A 103 -10.82 2.28 1.74
N GLY A 104 -11.62 3.24 1.26
CA GLY A 104 -11.05 4.46 0.69
C GLY A 104 -10.13 5.15 1.69
N SER A 105 -10.54 5.18 2.96
CA SER A 105 -9.67 5.33 4.13
C SER A 105 -10.34 4.82 5.41
N LYS A 106 -9.56 4.63 6.47
CA LYS A 106 -10.04 4.22 7.79
C LYS A 106 -9.43 5.10 8.89
N THR A 107 -10.25 5.61 9.79
CA THR A 107 -9.79 6.36 10.96
C THR A 107 -10.70 6.08 12.15
N ASN A 108 -10.22 6.35 13.36
CA ASN A 108 -11.01 6.14 14.57
C ASN A 108 -11.86 7.38 14.90
N SER A 109 -11.19 8.50 15.18
CA SER A 109 -11.81 9.76 15.62
C SER A 109 -11.54 10.94 14.68
N GLY A 110 -10.87 10.72 13.56
CA GLY A 110 -10.75 11.69 12.46
C GLY A 110 -11.89 11.56 11.45
N SER A 111 -12.00 12.51 10.53
CA SER A 111 -12.92 12.42 9.40
C SER A 111 -12.32 11.63 8.24
N SER A 112 -13.17 10.92 7.50
CA SER A 112 -12.76 10.16 6.31
C SER A 112 -13.61 10.57 5.11
N SER A 113 -13.08 11.48 4.29
CA SER A 113 -13.89 12.22 3.32
C SER A 113 -13.25 12.32 1.92
N ASN A 114 -14.08 12.48 0.90
CA ASN A 114 -13.67 12.68 -0.50
C ASN A 114 -12.81 11.55 -1.10
N ASN A 115 -12.87 10.35 -0.53
CA ASN A 115 -12.12 9.22 -1.05
C ASN A 115 -12.89 8.55 -2.20
N LYS A 116 -12.15 8.01 -3.17
CA LYS A 116 -12.70 7.35 -4.36
C LYS A 116 -12.16 5.94 -4.51
N VAL A 117 -13.07 4.97 -4.54
CA VAL A 117 -12.76 3.55 -4.75
C VAL A 117 -13.38 3.11 -6.06
N ILE A 118 -12.57 2.53 -6.94
CA ILE A 118 -13.01 1.97 -8.23
C ILE A 118 -12.62 0.50 -8.24
N ILE A 119 -13.61 -0.36 -8.45
CA ILE A 119 -13.46 -1.81 -8.52
C ILE A 119 -14.00 -2.27 -9.87
N ASP A 120 -13.16 -2.93 -10.65
CA ASP A 120 -13.47 -3.37 -12.00
C ASP A 120 -12.95 -4.78 -12.23
N ASN A 121 -13.84 -5.77 -12.29
CA ASN A 121 -13.48 -7.19 -12.39
C ASN A 121 -12.50 -7.63 -11.28
N ALA A 122 -12.86 -7.43 -10.01
CA ALA A 122 -12.08 -7.89 -8.85
C ALA A 122 -12.99 -8.32 -7.71
N GLN A 123 -12.62 -9.36 -6.96
CA GLN A 123 -13.48 -9.93 -5.92
C GLN A 123 -13.15 -9.31 -4.55
N VAL A 124 -14.13 -8.65 -3.92
CA VAL A 124 -14.04 -8.28 -2.51
C VAL A 124 -14.90 -9.21 -1.66
N ILE A 125 -14.30 -9.84 -0.64
CA ILE A 125 -14.93 -10.93 0.11
C ILE A 125 -15.76 -10.41 1.31
N TRP A 126 -15.36 -9.32 1.95
CA TRP A 126 -15.97 -8.94 3.24
C TRP A 126 -16.59 -7.54 3.23
N LYS A 127 -15.77 -6.49 3.19
CA LYS A 127 -16.26 -5.11 3.34
C LYS A 127 -15.65 -4.18 2.30
N VAL A 128 -16.49 -3.31 1.75
CA VAL A 128 -16.08 -2.16 0.93
C VAL A 128 -16.65 -0.90 1.55
N TYR A 129 -15.78 0.05 1.90
CA TYR A 129 -16.18 1.38 2.33
C TYR A 129 -15.52 2.45 1.46
N GLY A 130 -16.30 3.44 1.04
CA GLY A 130 -15.76 4.65 0.43
C GLY A 130 -14.89 5.41 1.42
N GLY A 131 -15.23 5.34 2.71
CA GLY A 131 -14.45 5.86 3.83
C GLY A 131 -15.07 5.36 5.14
N TYR A 132 -14.27 5.21 6.20
CA TYR A 132 -14.72 4.73 7.51
C TYR A 132 -14.16 5.60 8.64
N SER A 133 -15.05 6.05 9.52
CA SER A 133 -14.72 6.66 10.81
C SER A 133 -15.66 6.09 11.88
N GLU A 134 -15.13 5.81 13.07
CA GLU A 134 -15.92 5.27 14.17
C GLU A 134 -16.67 6.37 14.94
N TYR A 135 -16.06 7.55 15.09
CA TYR A 135 -16.58 8.63 15.93
C TYR A 135 -16.81 9.97 15.22
N LYS A 136 -16.52 10.07 13.91
CA LYS A 136 -16.64 11.31 13.14
C LYS A 136 -17.26 11.12 11.75
N ASP A 137 -17.44 12.24 11.06
CA ASP A 137 -18.08 12.29 9.75
C ASP A 137 -17.28 11.58 8.65
N THR A 138 -18.03 10.87 7.79
CA THR A 138 -17.55 10.26 6.55
C THR A 138 -18.34 10.81 5.37
N VAL A 139 -17.88 11.89 4.75
CA VAL A 139 -18.65 12.62 3.73
C VAL A 139 -18.03 12.57 2.34
N SER A 140 -18.87 12.62 1.31
CA SER A 140 -18.46 12.77 -0.09
C SER A 140 -17.54 11.66 -0.63
N ASN A 141 -17.63 10.45 -0.07
CA ASN A 141 -16.89 9.30 -0.59
C ASN A 141 -17.66 8.64 -1.74
N LEU A 142 -16.94 8.13 -2.73
CA LEU A 142 -17.50 7.49 -3.91
C LEU A 142 -16.95 6.07 -4.07
N ILE A 143 -17.83 5.10 -4.22
CA ILE A 143 -17.50 3.75 -4.69
C ILE A 143 -18.11 3.57 -6.08
N THR A 144 -17.31 3.05 -7.02
CA THR A 144 -17.79 2.57 -8.31
C THR A 144 -17.40 1.10 -8.44
N ILE A 145 -18.38 0.25 -8.74
CA ILE A 145 -18.19 -1.19 -8.94
C ILE A 145 -18.73 -1.54 -10.32
N SER A 146 -17.88 -2.13 -11.15
CA SER A 146 -18.21 -2.64 -12.49
C SER A 146 -17.88 -4.14 -12.55
N ASP A 147 -18.67 -4.91 -13.32
CA ASP A 147 -18.55 -6.36 -13.53
C ASP A 147 -18.74 -7.26 -12.27
N ASN A 148 -18.47 -8.57 -12.38
CA ASN A 148 -18.59 -9.68 -11.39
C ASN A 148 -17.76 -9.49 -10.10
N SER A 149 -17.73 -8.29 -9.55
CA SER A 149 -16.77 -7.82 -8.55
C SER A 149 -17.21 -8.06 -7.10
N MET A 150 -18.34 -8.73 -6.89
CA MET A 150 -18.87 -9.07 -5.57
C MET A 150 -19.26 -10.54 -5.55
N ALA A 151 -18.74 -11.26 -4.56
CA ALA A 151 -19.04 -12.67 -4.32
C ALA A 151 -20.06 -12.83 -3.19
#